data_AF-A0A7C6EBZ6-F1
#
_entry.id   AF-A0A7C6EBZ6-F1
#
_cell.length_a   1.000
_cell.length_b   1.000
_cell.length_c   1.000
_cell.angle_alpha   90.00
_cell.angle_beta   90.00
_cell.angle_gamma   90.00
#
_symmetry.space_group_name_H-M   'P 1'
#
loop_
_entity.id
_entity.type
_entity.pdbx_description
1 polymer ?
#
loop_
_entity_poly.entity_id
_entity_poly.type
_entity_poly.pdbx_seq_one_letter_code
_entity_poly.pdbx_strand_id
1 'polypeptide(L)'
;MKRQVPLVITFLTGVLLVITFFIPHEPLGSLEQRFLIWYTIVAGFTYLLGLDSLVRYHLLKVRDKKPGWVYSIILIFGLAVTLVLGFYSWAKFKSPFTLGCPFMYLYTYIIIPLQATMFAILAFFIASAAYRAFRARTFEATLLLIAAGLVMLGRVPLGSWLWREIAYLIGLIPGVNGVELGKFELFARINDWIMDVPQTAAKRGIFIGTYLGAIAMSIRIILGIERTYISSS
;
A
#
# COMPACT_ATOMS: atom_id res chain seq x y z
N MET A 1 -26.98 -27.82 14.36
CA MET A 1 -27.23 -26.83 15.43
C MET A 1 -25.98 -26.35 16.18
N LYS A 2 -25.00 -27.21 16.55
CA LYS A 2 -23.78 -26.77 17.29
C LYS A 2 -22.86 -25.76 16.58
N ARG A 3 -22.97 -25.60 15.25
CA ARG A 3 -22.19 -24.62 14.45
C ARG A 3 -22.90 -23.30 14.18
N GLN A 4 -24.24 -23.28 14.22
CA GLN A 4 -25.02 -22.07 13.86
C GLN A 4 -24.98 -21.01 14.96
N VAL A 5 -24.92 -21.42 16.23
CA VAL A 5 -24.87 -20.48 17.36
C VAL A 5 -23.58 -19.65 17.37
N PRO A 6 -22.37 -20.24 17.28
CA PRO A 6 -21.14 -19.45 17.16
C PRO A 6 -21.14 -18.53 15.93
N LEU A 7 -21.66 -19.01 14.80
CA LEU A 7 -21.77 -18.27 13.55
C LEU A 7 -22.61 -16.99 13.71
N VAL A 8 -23.80 -17.12 14.30
CA VAL A 8 -24.70 -15.98 14.55
C VAL A 8 -24.05 -14.98 15.50
N ILE A 9 -23.36 -15.46 16.55
CA ILE A 9 -22.64 -14.58 17.48
C ILE A 9 -21.55 -13.79 16.72
N THR A 10 -20.71 -14.47 15.93
CA THR A 10 -19.65 -13.79 15.16
C THR A 10 -20.19 -12.79 14.14
N PHE A 11 -21.32 -13.11 13.51
CA PHE A 11 -21.97 -12.22 12.55
C PHE A 11 -22.52 -10.97 13.23
N LEU A 12 -23.26 -11.13 14.33
CA LEU A 12 -23.80 -10.01 15.11
C LEU A 12 -22.69 -9.14 15.69
N THR A 13 -21.61 -9.75 16.20
CA THR A 13 -20.44 -9.00 16.69
C THR A 13 -19.75 -8.22 15.56
N GLY A 14 -19.61 -8.82 14.37
CA GLY A 14 -19.04 -8.14 13.20
C GLY A 14 -19.88 -6.95 12.73
N VAL A 15 -21.20 -7.11 12.67
CA VAL A 15 -22.12 -6.01 12.32
C VAL A 15 -22.06 -4.89 13.38
N LEU A 16 -22.03 -5.25 14.65
CA LEU A 16 -21.90 -4.30 15.75
C LEU A 16 -20.61 -3.49 15.63
N LEU A 17 -19.48 -4.13 15.31
CA LEU A 17 -18.20 -3.44 15.09
C LEU A 17 -18.24 -2.43 13.96
N VAL A 18 -18.89 -2.77 12.84
CA VAL A 18 -19.06 -1.84 11.72
C VAL A 18 -19.88 -0.63 12.18
N ILE A 19 -20.98 -0.85 12.90
CA ILE A 19 -21.83 0.24 13.40
C ILE A 19 -21.07 1.13 14.39
N THR A 20 -20.27 0.54 15.31
CA THR A 20 -19.49 1.33 16.27
C THR A 20 -18.48 2.25 15.58
N PHE A 21 -17.91 1.82 14.45
CA PHE A 21 -16.92 2.61 13.71
C PHE A 21 -17.53 3.86 13.04
N PHE A 22 -18.81 3.81 12.65
CA PHE A 22 -19.48 4.95 12.00
C PHE A 22 -20.22 5.87 12.98
N ILE A 23 -20.55 5.43 14.20
CA ILE A 23 -21.29 6.23 15.17
C ILE A 23 -20.56 6.30 16.54
N PRO A 24 -19.53 7.16 16.67
CA PRO A 24 -18.70 7.26 17.87
C PRO A 24 -19.38 8.11 18.96
N HIS A 25 -20.47 7.60 19.54
CA HIS A 25 -21.15 8.20 20.69
C HIS A 25 -21.20 7.20 21.84
N GLU A 26 -21.09 7.67 23.09
CA GLU A 26 -21.29 6.78 24.24
C GLU A 26 -22.73 6.26 24.25
N PRO A 27 -22.96 4.95 24.53
CA PRO A 27 -22.05 3.95 25.09
C PRO A 27 -21.19 3.17 24.07
N LEU A 28 -21.47 3.32 22.77
CA LEU A 28 -20.86 2.54 21.67
C LEU A 28 -19.39 2.88 21.42
N GLY A 29 -18.96 4.11 21.71
CA GLY A 29 -17.54 4.51 21.59
C GLY A 29 -16.60 3.71 22.51
N SER A 30 -17.05 3.33 23.70
CA SER A 30 -16.24 2.52 24.64
C SER A 30 -16.02 1.08 24.17
N LEU A 31 -16.95 0.54 23.39
CA LEU A 31 -16.86 -0.82 22.84
C LEU A 31 -15.78 -0.90 21.77
N GLU A 32 -15.68 0.10 20.90
CA GLU A 32 -14.63 0.18 19.89
C GLU A 32 -13.24 0.00 20.51
N GLN A 33 -12.91 0.81 21.53
CA GLN A 33 -11.62 0.73 22.19
C GLN A 33 -11.36 -0.65 22.81
N ARG A 34 -12.39 -1.27 23.42
CA ARG A 34 -12.28 -2.60 24.02
C ARG A 34 -12.04 -3.68 22.97
N PHE A 35 -12.73 -3.61 21.83
CA PHE A 35 -12.50 -4.51 20.71
C PHE A 35 -11.14 -4.30 20.06
N LEU A 36 -10.66 -3.06 19.96
CA LEU A 36 -9.30 -2.77 19.45
C LEU A 36 -8.22 -3.37 20.35
N ILE A 37 -8.41 -3.33 21.68
CA ILE A 37 -7.49 -4.00 22.62
C ILE A 37 -7.52 -5.52 22.40
N TRP A 38 -8.70 -6.13 22.34
CA TRP A 38 -8.83 -7.57 22.09
C TRP A 38 -8.23 -7.98 20.73
N TYR A 39 -8.51 -7.20 19.69
CA TYR A 39 -7.93 -7.37 18.38
C TYR A 39 -6.40 -7.28 18.42
N THR A 40 -5.84 -6.30 19.12
CA THR A 40 -4.39 -6.12 19.26
C THR A 40 -3.74 -7.32 19.94
N ILE A 41 -4.38 -7.85 20.99
CA ILE A 41 -3.90 -9.07 21.68
C ILE A 41 -3.90 -10.27 20.72
N VAL A 42 -5.01 -10.52 20.01
CA VAL A 42 -5.14 -11.62 19.05
C VAL A 42 -4.16 -11.45 17.87
N ALA A 43 -4.01 -10.23 17.36
CA ALA A 43 -3.08 -9.89 16.29
C ALA A 43 -1.63 -10.17 16.72
N GLY A 44 -1.26 -9.88 17.97
CA GLY A 44 0.05 -10.23 18.53
C GLY A 44 0.35 -11.73 18.42
N PHE A 45 -0.59 -12.59 18.85
CA PHE A 45 -0.44 -14.05 18.69
C PHE A 45 -0.44 -14.48 17.22
N THR A 46 -1.22 -13.81 16.37
CA THR A 46 -1.28 -14.10 14.94
C THR A 46 0.03 -13.78 14.24
N TYR A 47 0.72 -12.69 14.61
CA TYR A 47 2.05 -12.39 14.09
C TYR A 47 3.06 -13.47 14.47
N LEU A 48 3.00 -14.00 15.70
CA LEU A 48 3.85 -15.12 16.11
C LEU A 48 3.58 -16.38 15.30
N LEU A 49 2.30 -16.75 15.12
CA LEU A 49 1.92 -17.90 14.29
C LEU A 49 2.29 -17.72 12.81
N GLY A 50 2.16 -16.49 12.30
CA GLY A 50 2.56 -16.13 10.94
C GLY A 50 4.07 -16.29 10.74
N LEU A 51 4.86 -15.84 11.72
CA LEU A 51 6.31 -16.02 11.73
C LEU A 51 6.69 -17.51 11.77
N ASP A 52 6.11 -18.28 12.70
CA ASP A 52 6.36 -19.72 12.83
C ASP A 52 6.04 -20.47 11.53
N SER A 53 4.85 -20.23 10.96
CA SER A 53 4.43 -20.85 9.70
C SER A 53 5.37 -20.53 8.55
N LEU A 54 5.76 -19.26 8.40
CA LEU A 54 6.67 -18.82 7.34
C LEU A 54 8.05 -19.48 7.49
N VAL A 55 8.63 -19.42 8.69
CA VAL A 55 9.95 -19.99 8.98
C VAL A 55 9.91 -21.50 8.77
N ARG A 56 8.92 -22.20 9.32
CA ARG A 56 8.78 -23.65 9.19
C ARG A 56 8.62 -24.07 7.73
N TYR A 57 7.76 -23.39 6.97
CA TYR A 57 7.55 -23.69 5.54
C TYR A 57 8.85 -23.55 4.75
N HIS A 58 9.57 -22.44 4.92
CA HIS A 58 10.81 -22.21 4.18
C HIS A 58 11.97 -23.08 4.66
N LEU A 59 12.08 -23.39 5.96
CA LEU A 59 13.08 -24.32 6.49
C LEU A 59 12.86 -25.74 5.93
N LEU A 60 11.63 -26.23 5.92
CA LEU A 60 11.30 -27.53 5.31
C LEU A 60 11.60 -27.51 3.81
N LYS A 61 11.27 -26.42 3.11
CA LYS A 61 11.56 -26.25 1.69
C LYS A 61 13.07 -26.30 1.38
N VAL A 62 13.90 -25.73 2.25
CA VAL A 62 15.36 -25.74 2.14
C VAL A 62 15.93 -27.12 2.48
N ARG A 63 15.46 -27.75 3.56
CA ARG A 63 15.87 -29.10 3.98
C ARG A 63 15.57 -30.14 2.90
N ASP A 64 14.37 -30.08 2.33
CA ASP A 64 13.89 -31.02 1.32
C ASP A 64 14.35 -30.64 -0.10
N LYS A 65 15.17 -29.59 -0.26
CA LYS A 65 15.70 -29.05 -1.54
C LYS A 65 14.66 -28.92 -2.65
N LYS A 66 13.45 -28.51 -2.31
CA LYS A 66 12.35 -28.31 -3.26
C LYS A 66 12.71 -27.20 -4.28
N PRO A 67 12.08 -27.18 -5.48
CA PRO A 67 12.38 -26.18 -6.50
C PRO A 67 12.26 -24.76 -5.96
N GLY A 68 13.29 -23.93 -6.22
CA GLY A 68 13.40 -22.57 -5.69
C GLY A 68 13.80 -22.47 -4.22
N TRP A 69 14.49 -23.47 -3.66
CA TRP A 69 15.01 -23.44 -2.27
C TRP A 69 15.99 -22.27 -2.02
N VAL A 70 16.77 -21.86 -3.02
CA VAL A 70 17.73 -20.75 -2.91
C VAL A 70 17.02 -19.44 -2.52
N TYR A 71 15.89 -19.14 -3.14
CA TYR A 71 15.08 -17.97 -2.79
C TYR A 71 14.53 -18.03 -1.36
N SER A 72 14.30 -19.24 -0.85
CA SER A 72 13.86 -19.44 0.54
C SER A 72 14.97 -19.15 1.54
N ILE A 73 16.24 -19.41 1.19
CA ILE A 73 17.39 -19.01 2.02
C ILE A 73 17.51 -17.49 2.09
N ILE A 74 17.40 -16.82 0.94
CA ILE A 74 17.45 -15.35 0.88
C ILE A 74 16.35 -14.74 1.75
N LEU A 75 15.14 -15.30 1.72
CA LEU A 75 14.03 -14.88 2.56
C LEU A 75 14.35 -15.08 4.05
N ILE A 76 14.77 -16.28 4.47
CA ILE A 76 15.09 -16.57 5.88
C ILE A 76 16.21 -15.65 6.38
N PHE A 77 17.24 -15.42 5.56
CA PHE A 77 18.31 -14.50 5.89
C PHE A 77 17.80 -13.06 6.03
N GLY A 78 17.00 -12.58 5.07
CA GLY A 78 16.39 -11.25 5.13
C GLY A 78 15.48 -11.06 6.36
N LEU A 79 14.72 -12.09 6.72
CA LEU A 79 13.89 -12.13 7.92
C LEU A 79 14.75 -12.01 9.18
N ALA A 80 15.82 -12.79 9.29
CA ALA A 80 16.73 -12.76 10.42
C ALA A 80 17.42 -11.39 10.56
N VAL A 81 17.95 -10.84 9.46
CA VAL A 81 18.54 -9.50 9.44
C VAL A 81 17.54 -8.44 9.88
N THR A 82 16.31 -8.48 9.36
CA THR A 82 15.27 -7.50 9.71
C THR A 82 14.88 -7.58 11.19
N LEU A 83 14.75 -8.79 11.74
CA LEU A 83 14.47 -8.99 13.16
C LEU A 83 15.61 -8.50 14.04
N VAL A 84 16.86 -8.87 13.73
CA VAL A 84 18.04 -8.46 14.51
C VAL A 84 18.20 -6.94 14.49
N LEU A 85 18.07 -6.30 13.34
CA LEU A 85 18.16 -4.84 13.22
C LEU A 85 16.98 -4.14 13.91
N GLY A 86 15.78 -4.73 13.88
CA GLY A 86 14.61 -4.25 14.61
C GLY A 86 14.83 -4.26 16.12
N PHE A 87 15.25 -5.40 16.67
CA PHE A 87 15.56 -5.53 18.10
C PHE A 87 16.73 -4.62 18.52
N TYR A 88 17.79 -4.53 17.72
CA TYR A 88 18.90 -3.62 17.98
C TYR A 88 18.45 -2.16 18.01
N SER A 89 17.62 -1.75 17.05
CA SER A 89 17.12 -0.37 16.97
C SER A 89 16.19 -0.06 18.14
N TRP A 90 15.34 -1.01 18.54
CA TRP A 90 14.51 -0.86 19.73
C TRP A 90 15.34 -0.76 21.02
N ALA A 91 16.35 -1.61 21.20
CA ALA A 91 17.20 -1.61 22.38
C ALA A 91 18.02 -0.31 22.54
N LYS A 92 18.56 0.22 21.43
CA LYS A 92 19.41 1.43 21.46
C LYS A 92 18.63 2.74 21.39
N PHE A 93 17.57 2.81 20.59
CA PHE A 93 16.83 4.05 20.30
C PHE A 93 15.43 4.09 20.92
N LYS A 94 15.05 3.09 21.73
CA LYS A 94 13.72 2.90 22.36
C LYS A 94 12.54 2.77 21.40
N SER A 95 12.77 2.99 20.11
CA SER A 95 11.81 2.80 19.04
C SER A 95 12.55 2.32 17.79
N PRO A 96 12.03 1.29 17.09
CA PRO A 96 12.61 0.86 15.83
C PRO A 96 12.32 1.84 14.68
N PHE A 97 11.44 2.83 14.87
CA PHE A 97 11.00 3.75 13.80
C PHE A 97 11.67 5.14 13.85
N THR A 98 12.66 5.33 14.72
CA THR A 98 13.37 6.61 14.84
C THR A 98 14.21 6.89 13.59
N LEU A 99 14.16 8.12 13.07
CA LEU A 99 15.00 8.52 11.92
C LEU A 99 16.49 8.31 12.24
N GLY A 100 17.20 7.63 11.32
CA GLY A 100 18.63 7.34 11.45
C GLY A 100 18.96 6.01 12.15
N CYS A 101 17.98 5.24 12.63
CA CYS A 101 18.25 3.91 13.16
C CYS A 101 18.53 2.89 12.03
N PRO A 102 19.29 1.80 12.30
CA PRO A 102 19.58 0.78 11.30
C PRO A 102 18.34 0.12 10.68
N PHE A 103 17.25 -0.04 11.45
CA PHE A 103 16.00 -0.56 10.92
C PHE A 103 15.36 0.37 9.89
N MET A 104 15.31 1.68 10.18
CA MET A 104 14.82 2.68 9.21
C MET A 104 15.70 2.77 7.98
N TYR A 105 17.02 2.56 8.10
CA TYR A 105 17.91 2.48 6.95
C TYR A 105 17.52 1.33 6.01
N LEU A 106 17.28 0.13 6.56
CA LEU A 106 16.80 -1.02 5.78
C LEU A 106 15.44 -0.68 5.12
N TYR A 107 14.51 -0.08 5.86
CA TYR A 107 13.23 0.31 5.31
C TYR A 107 13.37 1.30 4.14
N THR A 108 14.12 2.38 4.33
CA THR A 108 14.24 3.46 3.34
C THR A 108 15.03 3.06 2.10
N TYR A 109 16.08 2.24 2.24
CA TYR A 109 16.97 1.90 1.13
C TYR A 109 16.72 0.53 0.51
N ILE A 110 15.95 -0.34 1.16
CA ILE A 110 15.60 -1.67 0.60
C ILE A 110 14.09 -1.73 0.31
N ILE A 111 13.23 -1.52 1.31
CA ILE A 111 11.77 -1.69 1.12
C ILE A 111 11.23 -0.65 0.13
N ILE A 112 11.54 0.64 0.32
CA ILE A 112 10.97 1.71 -0.53
C ILE A 112 11.36 1.53 -2.00
N PRO A 113 12.65 1.31 -2.37
CA PRO A 113 13.00 1.09 -3.78
C PRO A 113 12.41 -0.20 -4.35
N LEU A 114 12.34 -1.29 -3.59
CA LEU A 114 11.72 -2.54 -4.05
C LEU A 114 10.22 -2.38 -4.33
N GLN A 115 9.51 -1.63 -3.49
CA GLN A 115 8.11 -1.28 -3.77
C GLN A 115 7.99 -0.40 -5.01
N ALA A 116 8.89 0.58 -5.16
CA ALA A 116 8.93 1.44 -6.34
C ALA A 116 9.21 0.64 -7.63
N THR A 117 10.09 -0.37 -7.62
CA THR A 117 10.34 -1.21 -8.80
C THR A 117 9.14 -2.08 -9.15
N MET A 118 8.47 -2.68 -8.17
CA MET A 118 7.23 -3.42 -8.42
C MET A 118 6.15 -2.53 -9.03
N PHE A 119 5.97 -1.32 -8.49
CA PHE A 119 5.00 -0.37 -9.01
C PHE A 119 5.41 0.16 -10.39
N ALA A 120 6.70 0.44 -10.62
CA ALA A 120 7.21 0.89 -11.91
C ALA A 120 7.04 -0.17 -13.00
N ILE A 121 7.28 -1.45 -12.68
CA ILE A 121 7.04 -2.57 -13.60
C ILE A 121 5.54 -2.69 -13.91
N LEU A 122 4.67 -2.59 -12.90
CA LEU A 122 3.23 -2.61 -13.10
C LEU A 122 2.76 -1.43 -13.96
N ALA A 123 3.24 -0.23 -13.68
CA ALA A 123 2.95 0.97 -14.47
C ALA A 123 3.47 0.83 -15.91
N PHE A 124 4.67 0.29 -16.11
CA PHE A 124 5.22 0.01 -17.44
C PHE A 124 4.37 -1.00 -18.21
N PHE A 125 3.91 -2.08 -17.58
CA PHE A 125 3.04 -3.05 -18.23
C PHE A 125 1.66 -2.48 -18.55
N ILE A 126 1.06 -1.71 -17.64
CA ILE A 126 -0.19 -1.00 -17.90
C ILE A 126 0.00 -0.02 -19.05
N ALA A 127 1.06 0.79 -19.03
CA ALA A 127 1.38 1.75 -20.09
C ALA A 127 1.64 1.06 -21.43
N SER A 128 2.36 -0.07 -21.46
CA SER A 128 2.61 -0.85 -22.67
C SER A 128 1.33 -1.50 -23.22
N ALA A 129 0.49 -2.05 -22.34
CA ALA A 129 -0.81 -2.60 -22.72
C ALA A 129 -1.75 -1.50 -23.23
N ALA A 130 -1.80 -0.37 -22.52
CA ALA A 130 -2.53 0.81 -22.89
C ALA A 130 -2.03 1.39 -24.21
N TYR A 131 -0.72 1.55 -24.43
CA TYR A 131 -0.15 2.02 -25.71
C TYR A 131 -0.49 1.08 -26.88
N ARG A 132 -0.44 -0.23 -26.65
CA ARG A 132 -0.84 -1.22 -27.66
C ARG A 132 -2.34 -1.16 -27.96
N ALA A 133 -3.17 -0.86 -26.96
CA ALA A 133 -4.61 -0.65 -27.09
C ALA A 133 -4.96 0.74 -27.65
N PHE A 134 -4.15 1.76 -27.36
CA PHE A 134 -4.24 3.15 -27.77
C PHE A 134 -3.30 3.42 -28.94
N ARG A 135 -3.54 2.79 -30.08
CA ARG A 135 -3.16 3.42 -31.34
C ARG A 135 -4.03 4.66 -31.44
N ALA A 136 -3.47 5.88 -31.37
CA ALA A 136 -4.22 7.14 -31.34
C ALA A 136 -5.28 7.19 -32.45
N ARG A 137 -6.49 6.76 -32.11
CA ARG A 137 -7.66 6.65 -33.00
C ARG A 137 -8.91 7.22 -32.35
N THR A 138 -8.90 7.48 -31.04
CA THR A 138 -10.03 8.02 -30.29
C THR A 138 -9.63 9.28 -29.53
N PHE A 139 -10.59 10.18 -29.36
CA PHE A 139 -10.42 11.46 -28.66
C PHE A 139 -9.97 11.27 -27.20
N GLU A 140 -10.46 10.22 -26.55
CA GLU A 140 -10.11 9.87 -25.16
C GLU A 140 -8.63 9.50 -25.01
N ALA A 141 -8.07 8.76 -25.97
CA ALA A 141 -6.66 8.38 -25.96
C ALA A 141 -5.73 9.59 -26.10
N THR A 142 -6.12 10.57 -26.92
CA THR A 142 -5.40 11.83 -27.09
C THR A 142 -5.43 12.67 -25.82
N LEU A 143 -6.58 12.75 -25.15
CA LEU A 143 -6.73 13.42 -23.85
C LEU A 143 -5.82 12.79 -22.79
N LEU A 144 -5.78 11.46 -22.72
CA LEU A 144 -4.89 10.73 -21.80
C LEU A 144 -3.41 10.96 -22.11
N LEU A 145 -3.03 11.00 -23.40
CA LEU A 145 -1.65 11.25 -23.82
C LEU A 145 -1.19 12.67 -23.45
N ILE A 146 -2.05 13.68 -23.68
CA ILE A 146 -1.77 15.07 -23.30
C ILE A 146 -1.66 15.19 -21.78
N ALA A 147 -2.58 14.58 -21.04
CA ALA A 147 -2.54 14.57 -19.58
C ALA A 147 -1.26 13.93 -19.05
N ALA A 148 -0.84 12.78 -19.62
CA ALA A 148 0.41 12.12 -19.25
C ALA A 148 1.65 12.97 -19.58
N GLY A 149 1.66 13.65 -20.73
CA GLY A 149 2.74 14.56 -21.12
C GLY A 149 2.88 15.75 -20.14
N LEU A 150 1.76 16.36 -19.74
CA LEU A 150 1.74 17.44 -18.75
C LEU A 150 2.24 16.96 -17.38
N VAL A 151 1.82 15.78 -16.94
CA VAL A 151 2.26 15.16 -15.67
C VAL A 151 3.77 14.89 -15.68
N MET A 152 4.29 14.35 -16.77
CA MET A 152 5.72 14.04 -16.90
C MET A 152 6.56 15.32 -16.92
N LEU A 153 6.11 16.37 -17.64
CA LEU A 153 6.76 17.68 -17.62
C LEU A 153 6.77 18.29 -16.22
N GLY A 154 5.70 18.13 -15.43
CA GLY A 154 5.63 18.61 -14.05
C GLY A 154 6.59 17.94 -13.05
N ARG A 155 7.07 16.72 -13.33
CA ARG A 155 8.02 16.02 -12.45
C ARG A 155 9.48 16.30 -12.76
N VAL A 156 9.80 16.68 -13.99
CA VAL A 156 11.17 16.95 -14.39
C VAL A 156 11.50 18.39 -14.03
N PRO A 157 12.66 18.69 -13.41
CA PRO A 157 13.07 20.06 -13.14
C PRO A 157 13.01 20.95 -14.40
N LEU A 158 13.26 20.38 -15.58
CA LEU A 158 13.11 21.06 -16.87
C LEU A 158 11.72 21.71 -17.09
N GLY A 159 10.65 21.16 -16.52
CA GLY A 159 9.30 21.73 -16.66
C GLY A 159 9.11 23.05 -15.92
N SER A 160 9.69 23.19 -14.72
CA SER A 160 9.66 24.48 -13.99
C SER A 160 10.56 25.52 -14.65
N TRP A 161 11.70 25.08 -15.20
CA TRP A 161 12.56 25.94 -16.03
C TRP A 161 11.83 26.42 -17.29
N LEU A 162 11.22 25.52 -18.06
CA LEU A 162 10.45 25.85 -19.26
C LEU A 162 9.28 26.80 -18.94
N TRP A 163 8.54 26.54 -17.86
CA TRP A 163 7.43 27.41 -17.46
C TRP A 163 7.91 28.82 -17.09
N ARG A 164 9.05 28.94 -16.40
CA ARG A 164 9.62 30.25 -16.06
C ARG A 164 10.02 31.05 -17.29
N GLU A 165 10.62 30.40 -18.29
CA GLU A 165 10.96 31.05 -19.57
C GLU A 165 9.72 31.46 -20.35
N ILE A 166 8.69 30.59 -20.40
CA ILE A 166 7.40 30.89 -21.04
C ILE A 166 6.68 32.03 -20.31
N ALA A 167 6.69 32.04 -18.98
CA ALA A 167 6.09 33.10 -18.17
C ALA A 167 6.80 34.44 -18.35
N TYR A 168 8.13 34.44 -18.52
CA TYR A 168 8.90 35.64 -18.87
C TYR A 168 8.52 36.17 -20.26
N LEU A 169 8.39 35.28 -21.26
CA LEU A 169 7.91 35.62 -22.61
C LEU A 169 6.48 36.17 -22.63
N ILE A 170 5.57 35.64 -21.81
CA ILE A 170 4.18 36.13 -21.70
C ILE A 170 4.12 37.47 -20.95
N GLY A 171 5.06 37.71 -20.03
CA GLY A 171 5.21 38.98 -19.32
C GLY A 171 5.66 40.16 -20.18
N LEU A 172 6.04 39.93 -21.45
CA LEU A 172 6.27 40.99 -22.42
C LEU A 172 4.98 41.64 -22.94
N ILE A 173 3.80 41.03 -22.67
CA ILE A 173 2.51 41.60 -23.03
C ILE A 173 2.18 42.75 -22.06
N PRO A 174 1.83 43.96 -22.55
CA PRO A 174 1.49 45.08 -21.68
C PRO A 174 0.31 44.72 -20.76
N GLY A 175 0.51 44.87 -19.44
CA GLY A 175 -0.50 44.55 -18.42
C GLY A 175 -0.37 43.18 -17.75
N VAL A 176 0.65 42.39 -18.08
CA VAL A 176 0.86 41.05 -17.52
C VAL A 176 2.21 40.96 -16.80
N ASN A 177 2.20 40.73 -15.47
CA ASN A 177 3.42 40.58 -14.68
C ASN A 177 4.01 39.16 -14.82
N GLY A 178 4.94 38.97 -15.77
CA GLY A 178 5.58 37.66 -16.01
C GLY A 178 6.26 37.04 -14.78
N VAL A 179 6.71 37.86 -13.82
CA VAL A 179 7.34 37.41 -12.56
C VAL A 179 6.32 36.78 -11.59
N GLU A 180 5.05 37.21 -11.61
CA GLU A 180 4.01 36.58 -10.78
C GLU A 180 3.47 35.31 -11.44
N LEU A 181 3.38 35.27 -12.77
CA LEU A 181 3.02 34.07 -13.52
C LEU A 181 4.05 32.96 -13.41
N GLY A 182 5.34 33.28 -13.33
CA GLY A 182 6.41 32.31 -13.11
C GLY A 182 6.33 31.62 -11.74
N LYS A 183 5.73 32.27 -10.73
CA LYS A 183 5.47 31.65 -9.41
C LYS A 183 4.33 30.64 -9.44
N PHE A 184 3.43 30.75 -10.41
CA PHE A 184 2.35 29.79 -10.62
C PHE A 184 2.92 28.60 -11.38
N GLU A 185 3.62 27.68 -10.72
CA GLU A 185 4.19 26.49 -11.35
C GLU A 185 3.08 25.51 -11.78
N LEU A 186 2.38 25.83 -12.88
CA LEU A 186 1.22 25.10 -13.40
C LEU A 186 1.51 23.60 -13.49
N PHE A 187 2.65 23.23 -14.08
CA PHE A 187 3.01 21.82 -14.27
C PHE A 187 3.26 21.10 -12.94
N ALA A 188 3.90 21.74 -11.96
CA ALA A 188 4.10 21.17 -10.63
C ALA A 188 2.76 20.98 -9.90
N ARG A 189 1.89 22.00 -9.94
CA ARG A 189 0.58 21.94 -9.29
C ARG A 189 -0.37 20.92 -9.92
N ILE A 190 -0.32 20.75 -11.25
CA ILE A 190 -1.03 19.67 -11.94
C ILE A 190 -0.46 18.31 -11.52
N ASN A 191 0.87 18.20 -11.36
CA ASN A 191 1.47 16.96 -10.87
C ASN A 191 0.98 16.61 -9.47
N ASP A 192 1.09 17.55 -8.54
CA ASP A 192 0.67 17.37 -7.15
C ASP A 192 -0.81 16.99 -7.08
N TRP A 193 -1.68 17.69 -7.83
CA TRP A 193 -3.10 17.34 -7.89
C TRP A 193 -3.33 15.90 -8.41
N ILE A 194 -2.60 15.46 -9.43
CA ILE A 194 -2.71 14.09 -9.97
C ILE A 194 -2.16 13.05 -8.96
N MET A 195 -1.12 13.39 -8.21
CA MET A 195 -0.56 12.48 -7.21
C MET A 195 -1.43 12.39 -5.95
N ASP A 196 -2.04 13.49 -5.55
CA ASP A 196 -2.82 13.57 -4.33
C ASP A 196 -4.26 13.13 -4.51
N VAL A 197 -4.84 13.32 -5.71
CA VAL A 197 -6.24 12.98 -5.97
C VAL A 197 -6.38 11.60 -6.63
N PRO A 198 -6.14 11.39 -7.94
CA PRO A 198 -6.42 10.10 -8.58
C PRO A 198 -5.45 9.00 -8.16
N GLN A 199 -4.16 9.28 -7.96
CA GLN A 199 -3.22 8.23 -7.52
C GLN A 199 -3.53 7.77 -6.09
N THR A 200 -3.81 8.70 -5.17
CA THR A 200 -4.24 8.35 -3.81
C THR A 200 -5.61 7.69 -3.80
N ALA A 201 -6.55 8.11 -4.64
CA ALA A 201 -7.83 7.43 -4.82
C ALA A 201 -7.65 5.98 -5.31
N ALA A 202 -6.77 5.74 -6.29
CA ALA A 202 -6.44 4.40 -6.77
C ALA A 202 -5.81 3.55 -5.66
N LYS A 203 -4.86 4.09 -4.90
CA LYS A 203 -4.28 3.40 -3.72
C LYS A 203 -5.36 3.02 -2.70
N ARG A 204 -6.26 3.95 -2.38
CA ARG A 204 -7.40 3.70 -1.48
C ARG A 204 -8.32 2.62 -2.03
N GLY A 205 -8.63 2.63 -3.34
CA GLY A 205 -9.42 1.60 -4.00
C GLY A 205 -8.79 0.20 -3.91
N ILE A 206 -7.47 0.10 -4.12
CA ILE A 206 -6.72 -1.15 -3.95
C ILE A 206 -6.81 -1.63 -2.48
N PHE A 207 -6.60 -0.73 -1.52
CA PHE A 207 -6.71 -1.08 -0.11
C PHE A 207 -8.11 -1.57 0.26
N ILE A 208 -9.15 -0.86 -0.17
CA ILE A 208 -10.55 -1.28 0.03
C ILE A 208 -10.79 -2.65 -0.58
N GLY A 209 -10.35 -2.89 -1.82
CA GLY A 209 -10.49 -4.19 -2.49
C GLY A 209 -9.77 -5.32 -1.76
N THR A 210 -8.56 -5.04 -1.24
CA THR A 210 -7.77 -6.00 -0.46
C THR A 210 -8.49 -6.35 0.84
N TYR A 211 -9.01 -5.34 1.56
CA TYR A 211 -9.77 -5.56 2.79
C TYR A 211 -11.08 -6.31 2.54
N LEU A 212 -11.85 -5.95 1.51
CA LEU A 212 -13.07 -6.66 1.13
C LEU A 212 -12.77 -8.11 0.74
N GLY A 213 -11.69 -8.37 0.01
CA GLY A 213 -11.24 -9.72 -0.32
C GLY A 213 -10.91 -10.54 0.93
N ALA A 214 -10.20 -9.94 1.89
CA ALA A 214 -9.89 -10.58 3.17
C ALA A 214 -11.15 -10.88 4.01
N ILE A 215 -12.12 -9.96 4.03
CA ILE A 215 -13.42 -10.17 4.69
C ILE A 215 -14.19 -11.30 4.00
N ALA A 216 -14.25 -11.32 2.67
CA ALA A 216 -14.92 -12.37 1.91
C ALA A 216 -14.31 -13.76 2.19
N MET A 217 -12.97 -13.87 2.23
CA MET A 217 -12.28 -15.10 2.62
C MET A 217 -12.62 -15.50 4.06
N SER A 218 -12.61 -14.54 5.00
CA SER A 218 -12.95 -14.80 6.40
C SER A 218 -14.38 -15.32 6.56
N ILE A 219 -15.35 -14.74 5.83
CA ILE A 219 -16.74 -15.21 5.81
C ILE A 219 -16.84 -16.63 5.25
N ARG A 220 -16.12 -16.94 4.17
CA ARG A 220 -16.11 -18.31 3.57
C ARG A 220 -15.55 -19.36 4.53
N ILE A 221 -14.55 -19.00 5.33
CA ILE A 221 -14.01 -19.84 6.40
C ILE A 221 -15.03 -20.01 7.53
N ILE A 222 -15.63 -18.91 8.01
CA ILE A 222 -16.61 -18.92 9.11
C ILE A 222 -17.87 -19.73 8.75
N LEU A 223 -18.38 -19.58 7.52
CA LEU A 223 -19.49 -20.37 6.99
C LEU A 223 -19.12 -21.84 6.71
N GLY A 224 -17.84 -22.22 6.87
CA GLY A 224 -17.35 -23.57 6.67
C GLY A 224 -17.39 -24.04 5.21
N ILE A 225 -17.50 -23.09 4.27
CA ILE A 225 -17.48 -23.36 2.83
C ILE A 225 -16.05 -23.71 2.40
N GLU A 226 -15.06 -22.99 2.92
CA GLU A 226 -13.65 -23.38 2.84
C GLU A 226 -13.28 -24.21 4.06
N ARG A 227 -13.03 -25.50 3.85
CA ARG A 227 -12.49 -26.37 4.90
C ARG A 227 -11.02 -26.01 5.09
N THR A 228 -10.69 -25.37 6.21
CA THR A 228 -9.30 -25.22 6.64
C THR A 228 -8.64 -26.60 6.68
N TYR A 229 -7.49 -26.76 6.04
CA TYR A 229 -6.73 -28.01 5.85
C TYR A 229 -6.26 -28.72 7.15
N ILE A 230 -6.85 -28.41 8.30
CA ILE A 230 -6.49 -28.90 9.65
C ILE A 230 -7.44 -30.04 10.11
N SER A 231 -8.35 -30.52 9.26
CA SER A 231 -9.25 -31.64 9.58
C SER A 231 -8.97 -32.89 8.72
N SER A 232 -7.70 -33.26 8.55
CA SER A 232 -7.34 -34.61 8.13
C SER A 232 -6.13 -35.13 8.91
N SER A 233 -6.35 -35.35 10.20
CA SER A 233 -5.71 -36.41 10.99
C SER A 233 -6.73 -36.91 11.97
#